data_AF-A0A398CC14-F1
#
_entry.id   AF-A0A398CC14-F1
#
_cell.length_a   1.000
_cell.length_b   1.000
_cell.length_c   1.000
_cell.angle_alpha   90.00
_cell.angle_beta   90.00
_cell.angle_gamma   90.00
#
_symmetry.space_group_name_H-M   'P 1'
#
loop_
_entity.id
_entity.type
_entity.pdbx_description
1 polymer ?
#
loop_
_entity_poly.entity_id
_entity_poly.type
_entity_poly.pdbx_seq_one_letter_code
_entity_poly.pdbx_strand_id
1 'polypeptide(L)'
;MIERLSNVDALPSLFARKFVSFWGGPDSSAFWSMEKLNMPKQTERVNKLERAVYAAMCFFGAIGLLALVRDRQYEWHRLFLILLFGYAAIHLFIEIQGRYRLDMIPILVLLQSYGVYAAYSRITLWLSPRADRDQGVPM
;
A
#
# COMPACT_ATOMS: atom_id res chain seq x y z
N MET A 1 -7.59 26.56 21.69
CA MET A 1 -7.07 26.07 20.38
C MET A 1 -5.55 25.90 20.38
N ILE A 2 -4.78 26.81 20.99
CA ILE A 2 -3.30 26.74 21.09
C ILE A 2 -2.79 25.56 21.94
N GLU A 3 -3.55 25.13 22.93
CA GLU A 3 -3.17 24.06 23.88
C GLU A 3 -2.89 22.70 23.23
N ARG A 4 -3.57 22.36 22.11
CA ARG A 4 -3.33 21.09 21.39
C ARG A 4 -2.03 21.06 20.58
N LEU A 5 -1.47 22.22 20.25
CA LEU A 5 -0.19 22.36 19.54
C LEU A 5 0.99 22.63 20.49
N SER A 6 0.71 22.79 21.80
CA SER A 6 1.74 23.08 22.81
C SER A 6 2.64 21.88 23.12
N ASN A 7 2.15 20.65 22.90
CA ASN A 7 2.88 19.42 23.13
C ASN A 7 3.39 18.83 21.80
N VAL A 8 4.44 19.46 21.27
CA VAL A 8 5.10 19.05 20.02
C VAL A 8 5.68 17.64 20.15
N ASP A 9 6.12 17.26 21.35
CA ASP A 9 6.68 15.94 21.65
C ASP A 9 5.67 14.79 21.43
N ALA A 10 4.36 15.08 21.52
CA ALA A 10 3.32 14.10 21.27
C ALA A 10 3.05 13.86 19.77
N LEU A 11 3.55 14.70 18.86
CA LEU A 11 3.24 14.63 17.42
C LEU A 11 3.65 13.31 16.75
N PRO A 12 4.84 12.73 16.99
CA PRO A 12 5.21 11.45 16.38
C PRO A 12 4.24 10.33 16.78
N SER A 13 3.83 10.31 18.05
CA SER A 13 2.84 9.33 18.55
C SER A 13 1.48 9.52 17.89
N LEU A 14 1.07 10.77 17.65
CA LEU A 14 -0.15 11.11 16.96
C LEU A 14 -0.09 10.64 15.49
N PHE A 15 0.99 10.93 14.79
CA PHE A 15 1.18 10.51 13.40
C PHE A 15 1.21 8.99 13.26
N ALA A 16 1.85 8.26 14.18
CA ALA A 16 1.82 6.80 14.18
C ALA A 16 0.40 6.26 14.35
N ARG A 17 -0.37 6.76 15.34
CA ARG A 17 -1.78 6.37 15.54
C ARG A 17 -2.63 6.69 14.32
N LYS A 18 -2.45 7.87 13.74
CA LYS A 18 -3.08 8.34 12.52
C LYS A 18 -2.78 7.41 11.33
N PHE A 19 -1.51 7.09 11.12
CA PHE A 19 -1.06 6.20 10.06
C PHE A 19 -1.69 4.80 10.18
N VAL A 20 -1.64 4.21 11.38
CA VAL A 20 -2.24 2.89 11.63
C VAL A 20 -3.75 2.92 11.45
N SER A 21 -4.43 3.95 11.93
CA SER A 21 -5.88 4.09 11.76
C SER A 21 -6.25 4.25 10.29
N PHE A 22 -5.55 5.11 9.55
CA PHE A 22 -5.84 5.38 8.15
C PHE A 22 -5.51 4.20 7.24
N TRP A 23 -4.35 3.57 7.36
CA TRP A 23 -3.93 2.49 6.44
C TRP A 23 -4.28 1.09 6.94
N GLY A 24 -4.38 0.90 8.26
CA GLY A 24 -4.65 -0.39 8.90
C GLY A 24 -6.11 -0.64 9.26
N GLY A 25 -6.93 0.40 9.40
CA GLY A 25 -8.35 0.27 9.75
C GLY A 25 -9.19 -0.39 8.66
N PRO A 26 -10.27 -1.11 8.99
CA PRO A 26 -11.19 -1.65 8.00
C PRO A 26 -11.90 -0.53 7.23
N ASP A 27 -12.43 -0.86 6.06
CA ASP A 27 -13.30 0.05 5.33
C ASP A 27 -14.73 0.03 5.89
N SER A 28 -15.40 1.20 5.88
CA SER A 28 -16.77 1.30 6.37
C SER A 28 -17.83 0.86 5.35
N SER A 29 -17.48 0.64 4.08
CA SER A 29 -18.44 0.26 3.03
C SER A 29 -19.20 -1.02 3.35
N ALA A 30 -18.53 -2.04 3.89
CA ALA A 30 -19.16 -3.28 4.31
C ALA A 30 -20.22 -3.05 5.39
N PHE A 31 -19.89 -2.21 6.38
CA PHE A 31 -20.83 -1.79 7.42
C PHE A 31 -22.05 -1.09 6.82
N TRP A 32 -21.84 -0.02 6.03
CA TRP A 32 -22.94 0.74 5.43
C TRP A 32 -23.84 -0.09 4.50
N SER A 33 -23.26 -1.09 3.81
CA SER A 33 -23.98 -1.91 2.85
C SER A 33 -24.79 -3.05 3.51
N MET A 34 -24.34 -3.55 4.67
CA MET A 34 -24.90 -4.77 5.29
C MET A 34 -25.56 -4.54 6.65
N GLU A 35 -25.35 -3.37 7.28
CA GLU A 35 -25.97 -3.03 8.58
C GLU A 35 -27.50 -3.10 8.49
N LYS A 36 -28.10 -2.48 7.47
CA LYS A 36 -29.56 -2.47 7.28
C LYS A 36 -30.15 -3.85 6.97
N LEU A 37 -29.32 -4.81 6.55
CA LEU A 37 -29.72 -6.17 6.24
C LEU A 37 -29.58 -7.12 7.44
N ASN A 38 -29.04 -6.64 8.57
CA ASN A 38 -28.75 -7.43 9.77
C ASN A 38 -27.93 -8.70 9.47
N MET A 39 -26.89 -8.54 8.65
CA MET A 39 -26.01 -9.62 8.16
C MET A 39 -24.59 -9.51 8.77
N PRO A 40 -24.43 -9.66 10.10
CA PRO A 40 -23.15 -9.41 10.77
C PRO A 40 -22.06 -10.41 10.35
N LYS A 41 -22.43 -11.69 10.12
CA LYS A 41 -21.48 -12.73 9.69
C LYS A 41 -20.91 -12.44 8.29
N GLN A 42 -21.72 -11.91 7.39
CA GLN A 42 -21.31 -11.56 6.04
C GLN A 42 -20.43 -10.30 6.05
N THR A 43 -20.77 -9.32 6.89
CA THR A 43 -19.95 -8.12 7.13
C THR A 43 -18.55 -8.51 7.59
N GLU A 44 -18.45 -9.42 8.57
CA GLU A 44 -17.18 -9.91 9.07
C GLU A 44 -16.37 -10.65 7.99
N ARG A 45 -17.02 -11.50 7.17
CA ARG A 45 -16.36 -12.23 6.08
C ARG A 45 -15.79 -11.28 5.02
N VAL A 46 -16.57 -10.28 4.60
CA VAL A 46 -16.12 -9.28 3.63
C VAL A 46 -14.95 -8.48 4.18
N ASN A 47 -15.01 -8.03 5.44
CA ASN A 47 -13.90 -7.33 6.07
C ASN A 47 -12.64 -8.19 6.15
N LYS A 48 -12.76 -9.48 6.53
CA LYS A 48 -11.61 -10.39 6.57
C LYS A 48 -10.99 -10.60 5.18
N LEU A 49 -11.81 -10.76 4.15
CA LEU A 49 -11.35 -10.91 2.77
C LEU A 49 -10.67 -9.63 2.26
N GLU A 50 -11.29 -8.48 2.47
CA GLU A 50 -10.74 -7.16 2.14
C GLU A 50 -9.37 -6.96 2.80
N ARG A 51 -9.24 -7.27 4.09
CA ARG A 51 -7.96 -7.20 4.81
C ARG A 51 -6.91 -8.16 4.26
N ALA A 52 -7.30 -9.38 3.88
CA ALA A 52 -6.36 -10.34 3.29
C ALA A 52 -5.85 -9.88 1.92
N VAL A 53 -6.74 -9.39 1.05
CA VAL A 53 -6.39 -8.82 -0.26
C VAL A 53 -5.50 -7.60 -0.08
N TYR A 54 -5.87 -6.68 0.79
CA TYR A 54 -5.09 -5.47 1.06
C TYR A 54 -3.69 -5.80 1.62
N ALA A 55 -3.59 -6.79 2.51
CA ALA A 55 -2.30 -7.26 3.02
C ALA A 55 -1.42 -7.86 1.92
N ALA A 56 -2.00 -8.66 1.01
CA ALA A 56 -1.28 -9.19 -0.15
C ALA A 56 -0.81 -8.08 -1.09
N MET A 57 -1.67 -7.08 -1.36
CA MET A 57 -1.30 -5.90 -2.14
C MET A 57 -0.16 -5.12 -1.50
N CYS A 58 -0.19 -4.92 -0.16
CA CYS A 58 0.90 -4.26 0.55
C CYS A 58 2.21 -5.06 0.48
N PHE A 59 2.13 -6.39 0.62
CA PHE A 59 3.30 -7.27 0.54
C PHE A 59 3.97 -7.20 -0.84
N PHE A 60 3.21 -7.41 -1.92
CA PHE A 60 3.76 -7.29 -3.27
C PHE A 60 4.12 -5.85 -3.62
N GLY A 61 3.37 -4.86 -3.13
CA GLY A 61 3.71 -3.45 -3.28
C GLY A 61 5.07 -3.09 -2.67
N ALA A 62 5.39 -3.65 -1.51
CA ALA A 62 6.72 -3.50 -0.89
C ALA A 62 7.83 -4.14 -1.74
N ILE A 63 7.58 -5.31 -2.33
CA ILE A 63 8.52 -5.94 -3.28
C ILE A 63 8.72 -5.05 -4.51
N GLY A 64 7.63 -4.50 -5.07
CA GLY A 64 7.66 -3.58 -6.21
C GLY A 64 8.47 -2.33 -5.90
N LEU A 65 8.26 -1.73 -4.73
CA LEU A 65 9.03 -0.59 -4.24
C LEU A 65 10.53 -0.91 -4.15
N LEU A 66 10.89 -2.04 -3.54
CA LEU A 66 12.29 -2.46 -3.42
C LEU A 66 12.93 -2.73 -4.79
N ALA A 67 12.17 -3.27 -5.73
CA ALA A 67 12.63 -3.47 -7.10
C ALA A 67 12.86 -2.14 -7.82
N LEU A 68 11.94 -1.17 -7.72
CA LEU A 68 12.06 0.16 -8.33
C LEU A 68 13.23 0.96 -7.75
N VAL A 69 13.46 0.92 -6.44
CA VAL A 69 14.58 1.64 -5.80
C VAL A 69 15.94 1.07 -6.22
N ARG A 70 16.00 -0.24 -6.54
CA ARG A 70 17.20 -0.89 -7.06
C ARG A 70 17.40 -0.65 -8.54
N ASP A 71 16.32 -0.41 -9.28
CA ASP A 71 16.34 -0.12 -10.70
C ASP A 71 16.87 1.31 -10.94
N ARG A 72 17.96 1.41 -11.71
CA ARG A 72 18.62 2.67 -12.08
C ARG A 72 18.30 3.12 -13.50
N GLN A 73 17.49 2.37 -14.24
CA GLN A 73 17.23 2.59 -15.66
C GLN A 73 16.35 3.81 -15.91
N TYR A 74 15.26 3.96 -15.16
CA TYR A 74 14.20 4.91 -15.48
C TYR A 74 14.00 5.97 -14.41
N GLU A 75 14.44 7.19 -14.67
CA GLU A 75 14.27 8.35 -13.78
C GLU A 75 12.80 8.64 -13.39
N TRP A 76 11.86 8.33 -14.28
CA TRP A 76 10.43 8.62 -14.12
C TRP A 76 9.75 7.88 -12.96
N HIS A 77 10.23 6.68 -12.61
CA HIS A 77 9.66 5.95 -11.47
C HIS A 77 9.86 6.67 -10.14
N ARG A 78 10.89 7.53 -10.04
CA ARG A 78 11.13 8.33 -8.84
C ARG A 78 10.02 9.35 -8.60
N LEU A 79 9.49 9.96 -9.67
CA LEU A 79 8.34 10.86 -9.56
C LEU A 79 7.09 10.11 -9.07
N PHE A 80 6.85 8.89 -9.58
CA PHE A 80 5.77 8.04 -9.09
C PHE A 80 5.91 7.75 -7.59
N LEU A 81 7.12 7.42 -7.12
CA LEU A 81 7.39 7.18 -5.71
C LEU A 81 7.20 8.44 -4.86
N ILE A 82 7.66 9.60 -5.34
CA ILE A 82 7.46 10.89 -4.65
C ILE A 82 5.96 11.20 -4.52
N LEU A 83 5.16 10.97 -5.55
CA LEU A 83 3.71 11.19 -5.49
C LEU A 83 3.04 10.22 -4.51
N LEU A 84 3.43 8.95 -4.51
CA LEU A 84 2.90 7.93 -3.60
C LEU A 84 3.19 8.30 -2.14
N PHE A 85 4.44 8.59 -1.81
CA PHE A 85 4.83 8.95 -0.44
C PHE A 85 4.30 10.33 -0.04
N GLY A 86 4.28 11.29 -0.96
CA GLY A 86 3.74 12.62 -0.74
C GLY A 86 2.27 12.58 -0.36
N TYR A 87 1.46 11.81 -1.09
CA TYR A 87 0.05 11.61 -0.75
C TYR A 87 -0.12 10.95 0.61
N ALA A 88 0.64 9.87 0.89
CA ALA A 88 0.58 9.20 2.18
C ALA A 88 0.97 10.11 3.35
N ALA A 89 1.95 11.00 3.13
CA ALA A 89 2.39 11.98 4.12
C ALA A 89 1.35 13.09 4.35
N ILE A 90 0.71 13.62 3.31
CA ILE A 90 -0.31 14.67 3.43
C ILE A 90 -1.44 14.23 4.36
N HIS A 91 -1.89 12.97 4.27
CA HIS A 91 -2.94 12.40 5.12
C HIS A 91 -2.56 12.29 6.61
N LEU A 92 -1.28 12.46 6.98
CA LEU A 92 -0.90 12.60 8.39
C LEU A 92 -1.28 13.98 8.95
N PHE A 93 -1.27 15.00 8.10
CA PHE A 93 -1.56 16.39 8.47
C PHE A 93 -3.05 16.72 8.39
N ILE A 94 -3.77 16.18 7.39
CA ILE A 94 -5.19 16.44 7.19
C ILE A 94 -6.09 15.43 7.94
N GLU A 95 -7.41 15.57 7.72
CA GLU A 95 -8.42 14.68 8.29
C GLU A 95 -8.32 13.27 7.71
N ILE A 96 -8.39 12.28 8.60
CA ILE A 96 -8.31 10.85 8.28
C ILE A 96 -9.71 10.30 8.12
N GLN A 97 -10.04 9.96 6.88
CA GLN A 97 -11.24 9.20 6.58
C GLN A 97 -10.88 8.04 5.65
N GLY A 98 -11.39 6.85 5.96
CA GLY A 98 -11.11 5.63 5.18
C GLY A 98 -11.42 5.76 3.69
N ARG A 99 -12.37 6.66 3.32
CA ARG A 99 -12.76 6.93 1.93
C ARG A 99 -11.62 7.45 1.05
N TYR A 100 -10.70 8.24 1.60
CA TYR A 100 -9.59 8.82 0.83
C TYR A 100 -8.52 7.79 0.45
N ARG A 101 -8.63 6.55 0.93
CA ARG A 101 -7.80 5.44 0.44
C ARG A 101 -8.17 5.02 -0.97
N LEU A 102 -9.44 5.18 -1.36
CA LEU A 102 -9.94 4.69 -2.66
C LEU A 102 -9.20 5.34 -3.83
N ASP A 103 -8.86 6.62 -3.70
CA ASP A 103 -8.09 7.37 -4.70
C ASP A 103 -6.68 6.79 -4.92
N MET A 104 -6.13 6.10 -3.91
CA MET A 104 -4.80 5.46 -3.98
C MET A 104 -4.84 4.00 -4.42
N ILE A 105 -6.02 3.38 -4.45
CA ILE A 105 -6.13 1.96 -4.83
C ILE A 105 -5.57 1.70 -6.22
N PRO A 106 -5.83 2.51 -7.28
CA PRO A 106 -5.23 2.28 -8.60
C PRO A 106 -3.70 2.29 -8.57
N ILE A 107 -3.12 3.21 -7.80
CA ILE A 107 -1.66 3.35 -7.64
C ILE A 107 -1.09 2.13 -6.91
N LEU A 108 -1.74 1.68 -5.84
CA LEU A 108 -1.36 0.47 -5.12
C LEU A 108 -1.50 -0.78 -5.99
N VAL A 109 -2.53 -0.87 -6.84
CA VAL A 109 -2.73 -1.96 -7.80
C VAL A 109 -1.59 -1.99 -8.82
N LEU A 110 -1.15 -0.85 -9.35
CA LEU A 110 0.00 -0.78 -10.27
C LEU A 110 1.29 -1.23 -9.58
N LEU A 111 1.56 -0.69 -8.39
CA LEU A 111 2.79 -1.00 -7.64
C LEU A 111 2.86 -2.47 -7.25
N GLN A 112 1.76 -3.04 -6.74
CA GLN A 112 1.71 -4.46 -6.38
C GLN A 112 1.82 -5.37 -7.61
N SER A 113 1.23 -5.00 -8.75
CA SER A 113 1.35 -5.78 -10.00
C SER A 113 2.80 -5.83 -10.47
N TYR A 114 3.51 -4.70 -10.42
CA TYR A 114 4.94 -4.66 -10.71
C TYR A 114 5.73 -5.51 -9.70
N GLY A 115 5.36 -5.49 -8.43
CA GLY A 115 5.96 -6.35 -7.40
C GLY A 115 5.78 -7.84 -7.66
N VAL A 116 4.59 -8.27 -8.08
CA VAL A 116 4.32 -9.66 -8.51
C VAL A 116 5.20 -10.03 -9.69
N TYR A 117 5.26 -9.18 -10.73
CA TYR A 117 6.14 -9.39 -11.88
C TYR A 117 7.61 -9.51 -11.46
N ALA A 118 8.08 -8.61 -10.61
CA ALA A 118 9.46 -8.56 -10.15
C ALA A 118 9.84 -9.73 -9.21
N ALA A 119 8.87 -10.31 -8.50
CA ALA A 119 9.05 -11.53 -7.74
C ALA A 119 9.12 -12.74 -8.67
N TYR A 120 8.17 -12.83 -9.62
CA TYR A 120 8.09 -13.91 -10.59
C TYR A 120 9.36 -14.00 -11.45
N SER A 121 9.82 -12.87 -12.01
CA SER A 121 11.03 -12.82 -12.85
C SER A 121 12.29 -13.25 -12.10
N ARG A 122 12.40 -12.92 -10.81
CA ARG A 122 13.52 -13.37 -9.97
C ARG A 122 13.47 -14.86 -9.68
N ILE A 123 12.28 -15.40 -9.42
CA ILE A 123 12.10 -16.83 -9.19
C ILE A 123 12.44 -17.62 -10.46
N THR A 124 11.95 -17.20 -11.63
CA THR A 124 12.24 -17.87 -12.89
C THR A 124 13.73 -17.80 -13.26
N LEU A 125 14.38 -16.64 -13.07
CA LEU A 125 15.81 -16.50 -13.27
C LEU A 125 16.63 -17.40 -12.33
N TRP A 126 16.19 -17.55 -11.08
CA TRP A 126 16.86 -18.40 -10.10
C TRP A 126 16.76 -19.89 -10.45
N LEU A 127 15.62 -20.31 -11.01
CA LEU A 127 15.36 -21.67 -11.46
C LEU A 127 15.98 -22.01 -12.83
N SER A 128 16.34 -20.99 -13.61
CA SER A 128 16.91 -21.18 -14.95
C SER A 128 18.32 -21.78 -14.90
N PRO A 129 18.67 -22.75 -15.77
CA PRO A 129 20.01 -23.28 -15.89
C PRO A 129 21.04 -22.17 -16.11
N ARG A 130 22.26 -22.39 -15.58
CA ARG A 130 23.31 -21.35 -15.53
C ARG A 130 23.68 -20.77 -16.91
N ALA A 131 23.47 -21.51 -17.99
CA ALA A 131 23.74 -21.09 -19.37
C ALA A 131 22.75 -20.04 -19.92
N ASP A 132 21.50 -20.02 -19.43
CA ASP A 132 20.45 -19.10 -19.91
C ASP A 132 20.44 -17.77 -19.13
N ARG A 133 21.14 -17.71 -17.98
CA ARG A 133 21.23 -16.50 -17.14
C ARG A 133 22.00 -15.36 -17.79
N ASP A 134 22.92 -15.68 -18.71
CA ASP A 134 23.79 -14.70 -19.36
C ASP A 134 23.16 -14.08 -20.63
N GLN A 135 22.02 -14.60 -21.10
CA GLN A 135 21.39 -14.19 -22.37
C GLN A 135 20.10 -13.37 -22.22
N GLY A 136 19.56 -13.18 -21.01
CA GLY A 136 18.19 -12.68 -20.87
C GLY A 136 17.93 -11.80 -19.66
N VAL A 137 18.40 -10.55 -19.69
CA VAL A 137 17.63 -9.38 -19.22
C VAL A 137 18.14 -8.16 -20.01
N PRO A 138 17.34 -7.50 -20.88
CA PRO A 138 17.67 -6.16 -21.31
C PRO A 138 17.63 -5.28 -20.07
N MET A 139 18.78 -4.69 -19.79
CA MET A 139 19.02 -3.82 -18.66
C MET A 139 17.90 -2.80 -18.51
#